data_AF-A0A2K3UXN9-F1
#
_entry.id   AF-A0A2K3UXN9-F1
#
_cell.length_a   1.000
_cell.length_b   1.000
_cell.length_c   1.000
_cell.angle_alpha   90.00
_cell.angle_beta   90.00
_cell.angle_gamma   90.00
#
_symmetry.space_group_name_H-M   'P 1'
#
loop_
_entity.id
_entity.type
_entity.pdbx_description
1 polymer ?
#
loop_
_entity_poly.entity_id
_entity_poly.type
_entity_poly.pdbx_seq_one_letter_code
_entity_poly.pdbx_strand_id
1 'polypeptide(L)'
;MVRRAAPLALLLASQALVSQAGASDLDDLLAALKKARSFAARGQVEVTVLFPPRAVPTRTVGALPALPIRPGLLGKTFEATRGEGEPVAGRPTVRYELNARAGQAARWTLWIDQEWNVPLAFEERTAQGELARRAVFQKVNAKLSRVNLGVSAPPAGLRAALLRAVPGLRLPAGFTPVEVRRREGGGLDVTLSDGLNVLALVTAPKSVRAAPGVATRRVGAGFVWLVGNLPPGELKRALEGVRGVDEAGLGTFVPVADSKE
;
A
#
# COMPACT_ATOMS: atom_id res chain seq x y z
N MET A 1 19.19 -64.21 37.19
CA MET A 1 18.94 -64.28 35.73
C MET A 1 18.01 -63.14 35.35
N VAL A 2 18.52 -62.20 34.56
CA VAL A 2 17.89 -60.95 34.17
C VAL A 2 17.08 -61.18 32.89
N ARG A 3 15.79 -60.80 32.85
CA ARG A 3 15.03 -60.69 31.60
C ARG A 3 14.45 -59.29 31.46
N ARG A 4 14.86 -58.70 30.34
CA ARG A 4 14.71 -57.32 29.87
C ARG A 4 13.24 -56.90 29.72
N ALA A 5 12.91 -55.73 30.25
CA ALA A 5 11.86 -54.88 29.71
C ALA A 5 12.55 -53.81 28.85
N ALA A 6 12.13 -53.67 27.59
CA ALA A 6 12.51 -52.57 26.71
C ALA A 6 11.23 -51.82 26.31
N PRO A 7 11.13 -50.50 26.51
CA PRO A 7 9.92 -49.75 26.23
C PRO A 7 9.82 -49.33 24.76
N LEU A 8 8.58 -49.43 24.27
CA LEU A 8 8.06 -48.89 23.03
C LEU A 8 7.74 -47.40 23.26
N ALA A 9 8.51 -46.46 22.69
CA ALA A 9 8.08 -45.07 22.49
C ALA A 9 9.15 -44.27 21.73
N LEU A 10 9.08 -44.23 20.40
CA LEU A 10 9.78 -43.19 19.65
C LEU A 10 9.14 -43.03 18.27
N LEU A 11 8.08 -42.22 18.18
CA LEU A 11 7.61 -41.62 16.92
C LEU A 11 6.46 -40.66 17.24
N LEU A 12 6.79 -39.44 17.64
CA LEU A 12 5.90 -38.26 17.66
C LEU A 12 6.73 -37.01 17.97
N ALA A 13 7.68 -36.65 17.10
CA ALA A 13 8.41 -35.40 17.19
C ALA A 13 8.88 -34.95 15.79
N SER A 14 7.94 -34.66 14.89
CA SER A 14 8.27 -34.19 13.54
C SER A 14 7.21 -33.28 12.93
N GLN A 15 6.50 -32.46 13.72
CA GLN A 15 5.49 -31.53 13.17
C GLN A 15 5.45 -30.15 13.86
N ALA A 16 6.61 -29.57 14.21
CA ALA A 16 6.63 -28.21 14.78
C ALA A 16 7.80 -27.36 14.25
N LEU A 17 8.00 -27.31 12.94
CA LEU A 17 8.95 -26.40 12.28
C LEU A 17 8.32 -25.77 11.03
N VAL A 18 7.12 -25.22 11.15
CA VAL A 18 6.58 -24.31 10.13
C VAL A 18 5.82 -23.20 10.86
N SER A 19 6.45 -22.05 11.07
CA SER A 19 5.79 -20.73 11.26
C SER A 19 6.71 -19.57 11.73
N GLN A 20 8.04 -19.71 11.76
CA GLN A 20 8.93 -18.57 12.13
C GLN A 20 9.39 -17.70 10.95
N ALA A 21 9.10 -18.07 9.70
CA ALA A 21 9.65 -17.38 8.52
C ALA A 21 9.03 -15.98 8.25
N GLY A 22 7.75 -15.77 8.57
CA GLY A 22 7.04 -14.55 8.13
C GLY A 22 7.41 -13.26 8.88
N ALA A 23 7.88 -13.35 10.12
CA ALA A 23 8.29 -12.17 10.89
C ALA A 23 9.66 -11.65 10.43
N SER A 24 10.63 -12.56 10.23
CA SER A 24 11.96 -12.21 9.72
C SER A 24 11.91 -11.64 8.31
N ASP A 25 11.06 -12.18 7.43
CA ASP A 25 10.93 -11.72 6.04
C ASP A 25 10.42 -10.27 5.96
N LEU A 26 9.46 -9.92 6.81
CA LEU A 26 8.94 -8.57 6.87
C LEU A 26 9.99 -7.58 7.40
N ASP A 27 10.76 -7.97 8.42
CA ASP A 27 11.80 -7.11 8.99
C ASP A 27 12.93 -6.84 7.98
N ASP A 28 13.36 -7.87 7.23
CA ASP A 28 14.33 -7.73 6.14
C ASP A 28 13.82 -6.75 5.06
N LEU A 29 12.56 -6.90 4.65
CA LEU A 29 11.95 -5.99 3.69
C LEU A 29 11.85 -4.56 4.23
N LEU A 30 11.45 -4.38 5.49
CA LEU A 30 11.37 -3.07 6.13
C LEU A 30 12.73 -2.39 6.21
N ALA A 31 13.82 -3.14 6.42
CA ALA A 31 15.17 -2.62 6.38
C ALA A 31 15.55 -2.11 4.97
N ALA A 32 15.21 -2.85 3.92
CA ALA A 32 15.40 -2.43 2.53
C ALA A 32 14.62 -1.15 2.21
N LEU A 33 13.35 -1.11 2.59
CA LEU A 33 12.47 0.05 2.37
C LEU A 33 12.92 1.27 3.18
N LYS A 34 13.46 1.08 4.39
CA LYS A 34 14.08 2.15 5.18
C LYS A 34 15.30 2.71 4.47
N LYS A 35 16.18 1.86 3.93
CA LYS A 35 17.35 2.31 3.15
C LYS A 35 16.93 3.08 1.90
N ALA A 36 15.88 2.61 1.21
CA ALA A 36 15.32 3.24 0.02
C ALA A 36 14.84 4.69 0.22
N ARG A 37 14.62 5.11 1.47
CA ARG A 37 14.26 6.50 1.80
C ARG A 37 15.42 7.48 1.71
N SER A 38 16.65 6.97 1.82
CA SER A 38 17.89 7.75 1.79
C SER A 38 18.72 7.49 0.53
N PHE A 39 18.53 6.33 -0.11
CA PHE A 39 19.26 5.92 -1.30
C PHE A 39 18.34 5.28 -2.34
N ALA A 40 18.47 5.65 -3.60
CA ALA A 40 17.71 5.06 -4.69
C ALA A 40 18.62 4.76 -5.88
N ALA A 41 18.34 3.65 -6.57
CA ALA A 41 18.89 3.40 -7.89
C ALA A 41 18.36 4.43 -8.91
N ARG A 42 19.16 4.71 -9.93
CA ARG A 42 18.81 5.56 -11.08
C ARG A 42 19.16 4.83 -12.36
N GLY A 43 18.54 5.20 -13.47
CA GLY A 43 18.76 4.55 -14.76
C GLY A 43 17.52 4.63 -15.63
N GLN A 44 17.22 3.57 -16.37
CA GLN A 44 16.04 3.49 -17.23
C GLN A 44 15.00 2.57 -16.59
N VAL A 45 13.86 3.12 -16.19
CA VAL A 45 12.73 2.36 -15.63
C VAL A 45 11.57 2.38 -16.59
N GLU A 46 11.04 1.20 -16.90
CA GLU A 46 9.74 1.07 -17.53
C GLU A 46 8.65 1.06 -16.46
N VAL A 47 7.67 1.94 -16.59
CA VAL A 47 6.53 2.05 -15.67
C VAL A 47 5.25 1.82 -16.47
N THR A 48 4.50 0.81 -16.08
CA THR A 48 3.19 0.46 -16.63
C THR A 48 2.11 0.67 -15.56
N VAL A 49 1.07 1.42 -15.88
CA VAL A 49 -0.09 1.67 -15.00
C VAL A 49 -1.35 1.33 -15.78
N LEU A 50 -1.99 0.22 -15.39
CA LEU A 50 -3.23 -0.30 -15.98
C LEU A 50 -4.45 0.06 -15.11
N PHE A 51 -4.22 0.39 -13.84
CA PHE A 51 -5.26 0.86 -12.92
C PHE A 51 -4.84 2.16 -12.20
N PRO A 52 -5.70 3.21 -12.19
CA PRO A 52 -6.89 3.35 -13.04
C PRO A 52 -6.50 3.33 -14.54
N PRO A 53 -7.41 2.95 -15.45
CA PRO A 53 -7.11 2.84 -16.88
C PRO A 53 -6.56 4.14 -17.48
N ARG A 54 -5.55 4.02 -18.35
CA ARG A 54 -4.89 5.15 -19.03
C ARG A 54 -4.83 4.90 -20.54
N ALA A 55 -4.90 5.98 -21.32
CA ALA A 55 -4.73 5.92 -22.77
C ALA A 55 -3.31 5.47 -23.17
N VAL A 56 -2.29 5.93 -22.43
CA VAL A 56 -0.89 5.50 -22.57
C VAL A 56 -0.46 4.89 -21.23
N PRO A 57 -0.57 3.56 -21.06
CA PRO A 57 -0.31 2.92 -19.77
C PRO A 57 1.19 2.81 -19.46
N THR A 58 2.05 2.77 -20.47
CA THR A 58 3.48 2.52 -20.31
C THR A 58 4.33 3.73 -20.69
N ARG A 59 5.33 4.04 -19.87
CA ARG A 59 6.32 5.08 -20.13
C ARG A 59 7.68 4.76 -19.51
N THR A 60 8.72 5.42 -19.99
CA THR A 60 10.06 5.32 -19.42
C THR A 60 10.39 6.53 -18.54
N VAL A 61 11.00 6.30 -17.38
CA VAL A 61 11.44 7.34 -16.43
C VAL A 61 12.83 7.02 -15.86
N GLY A 62 13.47 8.02 -15.23
CA GLY A 62 14.84 7.91 -14.71
C GLY A 62 15.03 7.12 -13.39
N ALA A 63 13.92 6.76 -12.73
CA ALA A 63 13.93 6.13 -11.41
C ALA A 63 12.59 5.47 -11.09
N LEU A 64 12.60 4.54 -10.14
CA LEU A 64 11.37 3.93 -9.66
C LEU A 64 10.46 5.01 -9.05
N PRO A 65 9.15 4.96 -9.34
CA PRO A 65 8.19 5.77 -8.61
C PRO A 65 8.24 5.45 -7.11
N ALA A 66 8.04 6.47 -6.27
CA ALA A 66 7.97 6.26 -4.84
C ALA A 66 6.75 5.39 -4.48
N LEU A 67 6.98 4.36 -3.65
CA LEU A 67 5.92 3.59 -3.01
C LEU A 67 5.43 4.36 -1.78
N PRO A 68 4.11 4.46 -1.55
CA PRO A 68 3.54 5.18 -0.41
C PRO A 68 3.63 4.36 0.90
N ILE A 69 4.83 3.88 1.23
CA ILE A 69 5.07 2.97 2.36
C ILE A 69 4.88 3.69 3.70
N ARG A 70 4.12 3.06 4.59
CA ARG A 70 4.00 3.44 6.01
C ARG A 70 4.37 2.25 6.89
N PRO A 71 5.64 2.14 7.33
CA PRO A 71 6.18 0.93 7.98
C PRO A 71 5.35 0.42 9.16
N GLY A 72 4.92 1.32 10.05
CA GLY A 72 4.15 0.94 11.25
C GLY A 72 2.73 0.43 10.96
N LEU A 73 2.18 0.70 9.77
CA LEU A 73 0.93 0.11 9.31
C LEU A 73 1.20 -1.18 8.53
N LEU A 74 2.22 -1.17 7.67
CA LEU A 74 2.59 -2.31 6.83
C LEU A 74 2.72 -3.60 7.65
N GLY A 75 3.43 -3.57 8.79
CA GLY A 75 3.59 -4.76 9.61
C GLY A 75 2.33 -5.26 10.33
N LYS A 76 1.30 -4.43 10.44
CA LYS A 76 0.00 -4.79 11.04
C LYS A 76 -0.98 -5.36 10.02
N THR A 77 -0.84 -4.98 8.76
CA THR A 77 -1.84 -5.21 7.72
C THR A 77 -1.36 -6.14 6.62
N PHE A 78 -0.05 -6.37 6.49
CA PHE A 78 0.52 -7.28 5.51
C PHE A 78 1.32 -8.40 6.17
N GLU A 79 1.32 -9.53 5.47
CA GLU A 79 2.30 -10.57 5.59
C GLU A 79 3.25 -10.49 4.41
N ALA A 80 4.55 -10.65 4.67
CA ALA A 80 5.58 -10.70 3.65
C ALA A 80 6.11 -12.12 3.56
N THR A 81 6.32 -12.61 2.34
CA THR A 81 6.97 -13.88 2.07
C THR A 81 8.16 -13.64 1.18
N ARG A 82 9.34 -14.05 1.65
CA ARG A 82 10.57 -13.99 0.88
C ARG A 82 10.67 -15.19 -0.05
N GLY A 83 11.17 -14.94 -1.26
CA GLY A 83 11.50 -15.97 -2.22
C GLY A 83 12.69 -15.58 -3.09
N GLU A 84 13.11 -16.50 -3.94
CA GLU A 84 14.09 -16.21 -4.97
C GLU A 84 13.53 -15.17 -5.94
N GLY A 85 14.36 -14.19 -6.29
CA GLY A 85 14.03 -13.12 -7.22
C GLY A 85 14.83 -13.23 -8.49
N GLU A 86 14.17 -13.04 -9.61
CA GLU A 86 14.82 -12.95 -10.91
C GLU A 86 15.75 -11.74 -10.95
N PRO A 87 16.90 -11.82 -11.65
CA PRO A 87 17.76 -10.66 -11.82
C PRO A 87 17.04 -9.50 -12.50
N VAL A 88 17.17 -8.29 -11.94
CA VAL A 88 16.60 -7.06 -12.53
C VAL A 88 17.74 -6.19 -13.05
N ALA A 89 17.68 -5.84 -14.33
CA ALA A 89 18.76 -5.12 -15.03
C ALA A 89 20.16 -5.74 -14.80
N GLY A 90 20.23 -7.08 -14.82
CA GLY A 90 21.46 -7.84 -14.62
C GLY A 90 21.94 -7.95 -13.17
N ARG A 91 21.20 -7.39 -12.20
CA ARG A 91 21.55 -7.45 -10.78
C ARG A 91 20.73 -8.51 -10.04
N PRO A 92 21.34 -9.39 -9.22
CA PRO A 92 20.62 -10.37 -8.42
C PRO A 92 19.64 -9.72 -7.44
N THR A 93 18.44 -10.30 -7.31
CA THR A 93 17.42 -9.78 -6.41
C THR A 93 16.86 -10.83 -5.47
N VAL A 94 16.20 -10.37 -4.42
CA VAL A 94 15.29 -11.16 -3.59
C VAL A 94 13.88 -10.66 -3.87
N ARG A 95 12.94 -11.59 -4.02
CA ARG A 95 11.54 -11.28 -4.26
C ARG A 95 10.78 -11.33 -2.94
N TYR A 96 10.01 -10.28 -2.66
CA TYR A 96 9.09 -10.24 -1.53
C TYR A 96 7.67 -10.13 -2.06
N GLU A 97 6.83 -11.09 -1.71
CA GLU A 97 5.39 -11.01 -1.94
C GLU A 97 4.72 -10.48 -0.68
N LEU A 98 3.91 -9.43 -0.82
CA LEU A 98 3.11 -8.88 0.26
C LEU A 98 1.63 -9.14 0.02
N ASN A 99 1.03 -9.86 0.96
CA ASN A 99 -0.39 -10.17 0.97
C ASN A 99 -1.05 -9.45 2.14
N ALA A 100 -2.18 -8.79 1.89
CA ALA A 100 -2.96 -8.17 2.95
C ALA A 100 -3.53 -9.26 3.87
N ARG A 101 -3.36 -9.11 5.18
CA ARG A 101 -3.85 -10.03 6.22
C ARG A 101 -5.37 -10.01 6.34
N ALA A 102 -6.01 -8.92 5.93
CA ALA A 102 -7.44 -8.74 6.03
C ALA A 102 -8.01 -8.07 4.80
N GLY A 103 -9.21 -8.49 4.41
CA GLY A 103 -9.95 -7.94 3.28
C GLY A 103 -9.42 -8.38 1.92
N GLN A 104 -9.83 -7.66 0.90
CA GLN A 104 -9.48 -7.91 -0.51
C GLN A 104 -8.65 -6.75 -1.07
N ALA A 105 -7.64 -6.31 -0.30
CA ALA A 105 -6.72 -5.28 -0.75
C ALA A 105 -5.76 -5.82 -1.82
N ALA A 106 -5.17 -4.91 -2.60
CA ALA A 106 -4.21 -5.26 -3.63
C ALA A 106 -2.95 -5.91 -3.04
N ARG A 107 -2.37 -6.83 -3.81
CA ARG A 107 -1.15 -7.57 -3.49
C ARG A 107 0.04 -6.91 -4.15
N TRP A 108 1.21 -7.04 -3.53
CA TRP A 108 2.43 -6.45 -4.05
C TRP A 108 3.53 -7.47 -4.19
N THR A 109 4.38 -7.29 -5.20
CA THR A 109 5.65 -8.00 -5.33
C THR A 109 6.75 -6.99 -5.48
N LEU A 110 7.81 -7.09 -4.68
CA LEU A 110 8.98 -6.21 -4.74
C LEU A 110 10.22 -7.05 -5.02
N TRP A 111 11.08 -6.56 -5.91
CA TRP A 111 12.40 -7.13 -6.16
C TRP A 111 13.45 -6.19 -5.56
N ILE A 112 14.14 -6.68 -4.54
CA ILE A 112 15.15 -5.93 -3.78
C ILE A 112 16.53 -6.40 -4.23
N ASP A 113 17.41 -5.46 -4.59
CA ASP A 113 18.80 -5.76 -4.91
C ASP A 113 19.52 -6.42 -3.73
N GLN A 114 20.19 -7.54 -3.95
CA GLN A 114 20.87 -8.28 -2.87
C GLN A 114 22.04 -7.52 -2.26
N GLU A 115 22.74 -6.69 -3.04
CA GLU A 115 23.95 -5.99 -2.59
C GLU A 115 23.61 -4.61 -2.02
N TRP A 116 22.82 -3.83 -2.75
CA TRP A 116 22.44 -2.48 -2.39
C TRP A 116 21.28 -2.43 -1.40
N ASN A 117 20.51 -3.51 -1.27
CA ASN A 117 19.35 -3.57 -0.39
C ASN A 117 18.35 -2.42 -0.64
N VAL A 118 18.05 -2.16 -1.91
CA VAL A 118 17.03 -1.18 -2.35
C VAL A 118 16.15 -1.79 -3.45
N PRO A 119 14.90 -1.32 -3.63
CA PRO A 119 14.04 -1.81 -4.70
C PRO A 119 14.61 -1.55 -6.10
N LEU A 120 14.53 -2.55 -6.98
CA LEU A 120 14.79 -2.44 -8.42
C LEU A 120 13.55 -2.68 -9.28
N ALA A 121 12.53 -3.33 -8.72
CA ALA A 121 11.23 -3.43 -9.36
C ALA A 121 10.13 -3.56 -8.31
N PHE A 122 8.91 -3.24 -8.72
CA PHE A 122 7.72 -3.60 -8.00
C PHE A 122 6.55 -3.85 -8.94
N GLU A 123 5.59 -4.59 -8.41
CA GLU A 123 4.34 -4.91 -9.05
C GLU A 123 3.21 -4.79 -8.03
N GLU A 124 2.09 -4.22 -8.48
CA GLU A 124 0.82 -4.19 -7.77
C GLU A 124 -0.18 -5.01 -8.58
N ARG A 125 -0.85 -5.95 -7.92
CA ARG A 125 -1.95 -6.72 -8.49
C ARG A 125 -3.23 -6.50 -7.71
N THR A 126 -4.36 -6.48 -8.42
CA THR A 126 -5.70 -6.50 -7.80
C THR A 126 -5.86 -7.75 -6.91
N ALA A 127 -6.89 -7.78 -6.06
CA ALA A 127 -7.20 -8.96 -5.27
C ALA A 127 -7.47 -10.22 -6.11
N GLN A 128 -7.86 -10.04 -7.38
CA GLN A 128 -8.11 -11.08 -8.37
C GLN A 128 -6.84 -11.50 -9.12
N GLY A 129 -5.70 -10.83 -8.87
CA GLY A 129 -4.41 -11.14 -9.49
C GLY A 129 -4.16 -10.40 -10.80
N GLU A 130 -5.03 -9.48 -11.22
CA GLU A 130 -4.81 -8.67 -12.42
C GLU A 130 -3.72 -7.63 -12.18
N LEU A 131 -2.88 -7.37 -13.18
CA LEU A 131 -1.83 -6.37 -13.06
C LEU A 131 -2.43 -4.96 -13.00
N ALA A 132 -2.21 -4.25 -11.89
CA ALA A 132 -2.64 -2.85 -11.72
C ALA A 132 -1.50 -1.89 -12.09
N ARG A 133 -0.29 -2.19 -11.62
CA ARG A 133 0.89 -1.36 -11.84
C ARG A 133 2.16 -2.20 -11.84
N ARG A 134 3.12 -1.84 -12.68
CA ARG A 134 4.48 -2.38 -12.67
C ARG A 134 5.49 -1.26 -12.84
N ALA A 135 6.61 -1.33 -12.15
CA ALA A 135 7.78 -0.54 -12.45
C ALA A 135 9.01 -1.42 -12.34
N VAL A 136 9.87 -1.40 -13.37
CA VAL A 136 11.05 -2.27 -13.43
C VAL A 136 12.20 -1.54 -14.10
N PHE A 137 13.39 -1.61 -13.50
CA PHE A 137 14.60 -1.14 -14.19
C PHE A 137 14.93 -2.03 -15.38
N GLN A 138 15.12 -1.40 -16.54
CA GLN A 138 15.71 -2.00 -17.73
C GLN A 138 17.23 -1.83 -17.74
N LYS A 139 17.71 -0.71 -17.18
CA LYS A 139 19.13 -0.40 -16.97
C LYS A 139 19.31 0.33 -15.65
N VAL A 140 20.37 0.02 -14.91
CA VAL A 140 20.70 0.65 -13.63
C VAL A 140 22.11 1.26 -13.72
N ASN A 141 22.25 2.49 -13.25
CA ASN A 141 23.55 3.16 -13.14
C ASN A 141 24.42 2.46 -12.10
N ALA A 142 25.74 2.50 -12.23
CA ALA A 142 26.66 1.77 -11.36
C ALA A 142 26.64 2.17 -9.85
N LYS A 143 26.00 3.28 -9.48
CA LYS A 143 25.98 3.79 -8.09
C LYS A 143 24.58 4.26 -7.69
N LEU A 144 24.28 4.14 -6.40
CA LEU A 144 23.09 4.73 -5.78
C LEU A 144 23.18 6.25 -5.72
N SER A 145 22.03 6.91 -5.82
CA SER A 145 21.88 8.34 -5.57
C SER A 145 21.25 8.58 -4.21
N ARG A 146 21.71 9.62 -3.50
CA ARG A 146 21.05 10.07 -2.25
C ARG A 146 19.69 10.68 -2.58
N VAL A 147 18.69 10.35 -1.77
CA VAL A 147 17.32 10.89 -1.84
C VAL A 147 16.83 11.22 -0.44
N ASN A 148 15.74 11.97 -0.32
CA ASN A 148 15.07 12.20 0.94
C ASN A 148 13.56 11.98 0.76
N LEU A 149 13.11 10.76 1.07
CA LEU A 149 11.68 10.41 1.05
C LEU A 149 11.11 10.51 2.48
N GLY A 150 10.47 11.64 2.76
CA GLY A 150 9.71 11.85 3.99
C GLY A 150 8.47 10.95 4.06
N VAL A 151 8.17 10.45 5.25
CA VAL A 151 6.90 9.77 5.55
C VAL A 151 6.36 10.40 6.81
N SER A 152 5.34 11.24 6.66
CA SER A 152 4.67 11.86 7.80
C SER A 152 3.85 10.81 8.54
N ALA A 153 3.92 10.81 9.87
CA ALA A 153 3.02 9.99 10.69
C ALA A 153 1.56 10.41 10.44
N PRO A 154 0.60 9.47 10.47
CA PRO A 154 -0.81 9.82 10.44
C PRO A 154 -1.14 10.79 11.59
N PRO A 155 -1.86 11.90 11.35
CA PRO A 155 -2.22 12.82 12.42
C PRO A 155 -3.05 12.14 13.51
N ALA A 156 -2.69 12.38 14.77
CA ALA A 156 -3.43 11.85 15.91
C ALA A 156 -4.89 12.35 15.88
N GLY A 157 -5.85 11.47 16.18
CA GLY A 157 -7.28 11.83 16.21
C GLY A 157 -7.97 11.93 14.85
N LEU A 158 -7.24 11.93 13.72
CA LEU A 158 -7.81 12.07 12.37
C LEU A 158 -8.87 10.99 12.09
N ARG A 159 -8.65 9.75 12.51
CA ARG A 159 -9.63 8.67 12.33
C ARG A 159 -10.97 8.98 13.03
N ALA A 160 -10.92 9.43 14.27
CA ALA A 160 -12.13 9.78 15.01
C ALA A 160 -12.82 11.03 14.43
N ALA A 161 -12.03 12.02 13.99
CA ALA A 161 -12.56 13.20 13.31
C ALA A 161 -13.27 12.83 12.01
N LEU A 162 -12.66 11.98 11.17
CA LEU A 162 -13.26 11.52 9.92
C LEU A 162 -14.58 10.78 10.13
N LEU A 163 -14.64 9.85 11.08
CA LEU A 163 -15.86 9.07 11.33
C LEU A 163 -16.99 9.92 11.91
N ARG A 164 -16.68 11.02 12.60
CA ARG A 164 -17.67 12.02 13.01
C ARG A 164 -18.09 12.92 11.86
N ALA A 165 -17.15 13.37 11.04
CA ALA A 165 -17.38 14.22 9.89
C ALA A 165 -18.19 13.52 8.79
N VAL A 166 -18.05 12.20 8.65
CA VAL A 166 -18.75 11.41 7.63
C VAL A 166 -19.53 10.28 8.33
N PRO A 167 -20.65 10.59 9.01
CA PRO A 167 -21.39 9.61 9.80
C PRO A 167 -21.93 8.48 8.92
N GLY A 168 -21.64 7.24 9.33
CA GLY A 168 -22.01 6.02 8.62
C GLY A 168 -20.98 5.53 7.60
N LEU A 169 -19.84 6.23 7.44
CA LEU A 169 -18.67 5.72 6.71
C LEU A 169 -18.14 4.46 7.40
N ARG A 170 -17.89 3.42 6.60
CA ARG A 170 -17.14 2.23 7.02
C ARG A 170 -15.79 2.23 6.32
N LEU A 171 -14.71 2.24 7.09
CA LEU A 171 -13.36 2.13 6.52
C LEU A 171 -13.14 0.70 6.03
N PRO A 172 -12.63 0.50 4.79
CA PRO A 172 -12.22 -0.82 4.33
C PRO A 172 -11.20 -1.45 5.30
N ALA A 173 -11.20 -2.78 5.40
CA ALA A 173 -10.36 -3.51 6.35
C ALA A 173 -8.88 -3.14 6.20
N GLY A 174 -8.21 -2.84 7.32
CA GLY A 174 -6.80 -2.43 7.34
C GLY A 174 -6.54 -0.95 7.01
N PHE A 175 -7.46 -0.25 6.35
CA PHE A 175 -7.27 1.15 5.96
C PHE A 175 -7.54 2.12 7.12
N THR A 176 -6.64 3.08 7.28
CA THR A 176 -6.79 4.23 8.19
C THR A 176 -6.57 5.54 7.43
N PRO A 177 -7.25 6.64 7.81
CA PRO A 177 -6.91 7.94 7.25
C PRO A 177 -5.53 8.38 7.71
N VAL A 178 -4.78 8.98 6.79
CA VAL A 178 -3.38 9.37 7.01
C VAL A 178 -3.08 10.81 6.59
N GLU A 179 -3.97 11.44 5.84
CA GLU A 179 -3.80 12.81 5.35
C GLU A 179 -5.14 13.39 4.91
N VAL A 180 -5.29 14.70 5.01
CA VAL A 180 -6.42 15.47 4.47
C VAL A 180 -5.87 16.65 3.67
N ARG A 181 -6.44 16.91 2.49
CA ARG A 181 -6.10 18.07 1.66
C ARG A 181 -7.36 18.75 1.15
N ARG A 182 -7.27 20.06 0.92
CA ARG A 182 -8.28 20.78 0.13
C ARG A 182 -8.14 20.41 -1.34
N ARG A 183 -9.28 20.32 -2.00
CA ARG A 183 -9.37 20.04 -3.43
C ARG A 183 -9.55 21.33 -4.21
N GLU A 184 -8.82 21.50 -5.32
CA GLU A 184 -8.92 22.69 -6.19
C GLU A 184 -10.33 22.89 -6.78
N GLY A 185 -11.12 21.81 -6.93
CA GLY A 185 -12.51 21.83 -7.39
C GLY A 185 -13.57 21.95 -6.29
N GLY A 186 -13.16 22.29 -5.06
CA GLY A 186 -14.02 22.31 -3.87
C GLY A 186 -14.13 20.94 -3.19
N GLY A 187 -14.28 20.97 -1.86
CA GLY A 187 -14.30 19.79 -1.00
C GLY A 187 -12.92 19.37 -0.48
N LEU A 188 -12.85 18.13 0.02
CA LEU A 188 -11.66 17.55 0.65
C LEU A 188 -11.27 16.23 -0.01
N ASP A 189 -9.96 16.00 -0.12
CA ASP A 189 -9.38 14.69 -0.42
C ASP A 189 -8.77 14.13 0.88
N VAL A 190 -9.28 13.00 1.36
CA VAL A 190 -8.76 12.26 2.51
C VAL A 190 -8.06 11.00 2.00
N THR A 191 -6.75 10.92 2.24
CA THR A 191 -5.96 9.74 1.90
C THR A 191 -6.17 8.67 2.97
N LEU A 192 -6.63 7.49 2.57
CA LEU A 192 -6.68 6.29 3.39
C LEU A 192 -5.53 5.37 2.98
N SER A 193 -4.87 4.73 3.93
CA SER A 193 -3.83 3.73 3.64
C SER A 193 -3.88 2.57 4.62
N ASP A 194 -3.58 1.39 4.14
CA ASP A 194 -3.31 0.21 4.95
C ASP A 194 -1.82 0.03 5.25
N GLY A 195 -0.93 0.88 4.73
CA GLY A 195 0.51 0.71 4.85
C GLY A 195 1.25 0.71 3.52
N LEU A 196 0.57 0.35 2.44
CA LEU A 196 1.12 0.36 1.08
C LEU A 196 0.05 0.65 0.02
N ASN A 197 -1.16 0.12 0.17
CA ASN A 197 -2.27 0.53 -0.66
C ASN A 197 -2.79 1.91 -0.22
N VAL A 198 -3.37 2.63 -1.18
CA VAL A 198 -3.93 3.96 -0.96
C VAL A 198 -5.31 4.05 -1.59
N LEU A 199 -6.27 4.61 -0.85
CA LEU A 199 -7.56 5.03 -1.35
C LEU A 199 -7.71 6.54 -1.14
N ALA A 200 -8.40 7.20 -2.06
CA ALA A 200 -8.85 8.57 -1.90
C ALA A 200 -10.34 8.58 -1.55
N LEU A 201 -10.67 9.05 -0.34
CA LEU A 201 -12.03 9.41 0.02
C LEU A 201 -12.20 10.90 -0.28
N VAL A 202 -13.12 11.23 -1.17
CA VAL A 202 -13.30 12.59 -1.70
C VAL A 202 -14.67 13.10 -1.31
N THR A 203 -14.75 14.33 -0.79
CA THR A 203 -15.99 15.09 -0.73
C THR A 203 -15.99 16.09 -1.88
N ALA A 204 -17.11 16.20 -2.60
CA ALA A 204 -17.18 17.06 -3.78
C ALA A 204 -18.60 17.57 -4.04
N PRO A 205 -18.75 18.75 -4.69
CA PRO A 205 -20.06 19.27 -5.06
C PRO A 205 -20.68 18.54 -6.26
N LYS A 206 -19.87 17.90 -7.10
CA LYS A 206 -20.31 17.15 -8.29
C LYS A 206 -20.12 15.66 -8.06
N SER A 207 -20.67 14.83 -8.95
CA SER A 207 -20.35 13.41 -8.99
C SER A 207 -19.18 13.13 -9.94
N VAL A 208 -18.67 11.90 -9.90
CA VAL A 208 -17.64 11.38 -10.80
C VAL A 208 -18.24 10.28 -11.66
N ARG A 209 -17.71 10.11 -12.87
CA ARG A 209 -18.13 9.03 -13.77
C ARG A 209 -17.86 7.67 -13.10
N ALA A 210 -18.83 6.77 -13.18
CA ALA A 210 -18.64 5.39 -12.77
C ALA A 210 -17.50 4.75 -13.58
N ALA A 211 -16.57 4.13 -12.87
CA ALA A 211 -15.41 3.44 -13.44
C ALA A 211 -14.95 2.33 -12.47
N PRO A 212 -14.17 1.35 -12.94
CA PRO A 212 -13.51 0.41 -12.05
C PRO A 212 -12.76 1.13 -10.93
N GLY A 213 -12.94 0.64 -9.70
CA GLY A 213 -12.32 1.20 -8.51
C GLY A 213 -12.82 2.59 -8.10
N VAL A 214 -14.01 2.99 -8.54
CA VAL A 214 -14.72 4.20 -8.10
C VAL A 214 -16.08 3.82 -7.53
N ALA A 215 -16.35 4.21 -6.28
CA ALA A 215 -17.69 4.25 -5.71
C ALA A 215 -18.06 5.69 -5.41
N THR A 216 -19.35 6.03 -5.58
CA THR A 216 -19.89 7.36 -5.30
C THR A 216 -21.20 7.23 -4.55
N ARG A 217 -21.47 8.19 -3.67
CA ARG A 217 -22.74 8.33 -2.97
C ARG A 217 -23.11 9.80 -2.89
N ARG A 218 -24.36 10.11 -3.27
CA ARG A 218 -24.94 11.44 -3.05
C ARG A 218 -25.29 11.61 -1.58
N VAL A 219 -24.94 12.77 -1.02
CA VAL A 219 -25.22 13.14 0.37
C VAL A 219 -25.66 14.60 0.38
N GLY A 220 -26.97 14.84 0.59
CA GLY A 220 -27.57 16.16 0.43
C GLY A 220 -27.34 16.73 -0.98
N ALA A 221 -26.75 17.92 -1.04
CA ALA A 221 -26.40 18.60 -2.30
C ALA A 221 -25.06 18.16 -2.91
N GLY A 222 -24.23 17.43 -2.15
CA GLY A 222 -22.90 17.01 -2.57
C GLY A 222 -22.78 15.50 -2.75
N PHE A 223 -21.53 15.06 -2.88
CA PHE A 223 -21.17 13.67 -3.08
C PHE A 223 -19.96 13.29 -2.24
N VAL A 224 -19.91 12.01 -1.87
CA VAL A 224 -18.74 11.35 -1.31
C VAL A 224 -18.31 10.27 -2.29
N TRP A 225 -17.05 10.27 -2.68
CA TRP A 225 -16.47 9.25 -3.55
C TRP A 225 -15.39 8.49 -2.80
N LEU A 226 -15.21 7.22 -3.15
CA LEU A 226 -14.08 6.42 -2.72
C LEU A 226 -13.42 5.82 -3.96
N VAL A 227 -12.14 6.12 -4.13
CA VAL A 227 -11.37 5.76 -5.32
C VAL A 227 -10.14 4.97 -4.91
N GLY A 228 -9.91 3.82 -5.53
CA GLY A 228 -8.68 3.05 -5.35
C GLY A 228 -8.81 1.59 -5.78
N ASN A 229 -7.72 0.86 -5.64
CA ASN A 229 -7.60 -0.53 -6.08
C ASN A 229 -8.24 -1.48 -5.05
N LEU A 230 -9.56 -1.50 -5.03
CA LEU A 230 -10.38 -2.43 -4.25
C LEU A 230 -11.53 -2.97 -5.11
N PRO A 231 -12.05 -4.16 -4.76
CA PRO A 231 -13.25 -4.69 -5.40
C PRO A 231 -14.41 -3.68 -5.32
N PRO A 232 -15.20 -3.52 -6.39
CA PRO A 232 -16.31 -2.57 -6.42
C PRO A 232 -17.33 -2.77 -5.28
N GLY A 233 -17.53 -4.01 -4.84
CA GLY A 233 -18.41 -4.33 -3.72
C GLY A 233 -17.90 -3.75 -2.38
N GLU A 234 -16.59 -3.80 -2.13
CA GLU A 234 -15.98 -3.22 -0.92
C GLU A 234 -16.10 -1.70 -0.91
N LEU A 235 -15.82 -1.06 -2.05
CA LEU A 235 -15.93 0.39 -2.18
C LEU A 235 -17.37 0.88 -1.97
N LYS A 236 -18.36 0.16 -2.51
CA LYS A 236 -19.78 0.47 -2.30
C LYS A 236 -20.19 0.29 -0.84
N ARG A 237 -19.82 -0.84 -0.22
CA ARG A 237 -20.09 -1.12 1.21
C ARG A 237 -19.49 -0.06 2.14
N ALA A 238 -18.32 0.46 1.81
CA ALA A 238 -17.69 1.53 2.59
C ALA A 238 -18.58 2.79 2.68
N LEU A 239 -19.28 3.12 1.59
CA LEU A 239 -20.10 4.31 1.48
C LEU A 239 -21.59 4.09 1.77
N GLU A 240 -22.09 2.85 1.79
CA GLU A 240 -23.52 2.52 1.86
C GLU A 240 -24.27 3.10 3.07
N GLY A 241 -23.56 3.37 4.16
CA GLY A 241 -24.11 3.90 5.39
C GLY A 241 -24.05 5.42 5.51
N VAL A 242 -23.33 6.12 4.62
CA VAL A 242 -23.03 7.55 4.80
C VAL A 242 -24.29 8.40 4.74
N ARG A 243 -24.47 9.27 5.75
CA ARG A 243 -25.69 10.10 5.91
C ARG A 243 -25.44 11.59 5.78
N GLY A 244 -24.21 12.04 6.01
CA GLY A 244 -23.84 13.45 6.06
C GLY A 244 -22.36 13.65 5.78
N VAL A 245 -21.97 14.90 5.55
CA VAL A 245 -20.57 15.35 5.45
C VAL A 245 -20.44 16.68 6.16
N ASP A 246 -19.52 16.74 7.12
CA ASP A 246 -19.07 17.97 7.80
C ASP A 246 -17.58 18.19 7.52
N GLU A 247 -17.28 18.92 6.45
CA GLU A 247 -15.89 19.22 6.05
C GLU A 247 -15.18 20.11 7.07
N ALA A 248 -15.91 20.97 7.80
CA ALA A 248 -15.34 21.85 8.81
C ALA A 248 -14.73 21.05 9.96
N GLY A 249 -15.35 19.92 10.33
CA GLY A 249 -14.83 18.96 11.31
C GLY A 249 -13.47 18.33 10.96
N LEU A 250 -13.01 18.47 9.70
CA LEU A 250 -11.70 18.03 9.24
C LEU A 250 -10.71 19.18 9.01
N GLY A 251 -11.15 20.43 9.13
CA GLY A 251 -10.37 21.62 8.77
C GLY A 251 -9.04 21.76 9.51
N THR A 252 -8.95 21.29 10.75
CA THR A 252 -7.72 21.32 11.57
C THR A 252 -6.64 20.33 11.11
N PHE A 253 -6.99 19.39 10.24
CA PHE A 253 -6.08 18.40 9.66
C PHE A 253 -5.60 18.78 8.25
N VAL A 254 -6.16 19.84 7.67
CA VAL A 254 -5.71 20.39 6.39
C VAL A 254 -4.43 21.18 6.65
N PRO A 255 -3.33 20.91 5.92
CA PRO A 255 -2.13 21.74 6.00
C PRO A 255 -2.48 23.20 5.71
N VAL A 256 -1.92 24.12 6.49
CA VAL A 256 -1.95 25.54 6.13
C VAL A 256 -1.26 25.65 4.77
N ALA A 257 -1.90 26.31 3.80
CA ALA A 257 -1.26 26.53 2.51
C ALA A 257 0.05 27.27 2.78
N ASP A 258 1.18 26.73 2.29
CA ASP A 258 2.44 27.45 2.36
C ASP A 258 2.23 28.80 1.67
N SER A 259 2.25 29.88 2.46
CA SER A 259 2.37 31.23 1.95
C SER A 259 3.71 31.29 1.24
N LYS A 260 3.70 31.13 -0.09
CA LYS A 260 4.87 31.40 -0.91
C LYS A 260 5.04 32.91 -0.95
N GLU A 261 6.06 33.41 -0.26
CA GLU A 261 6.87 34.53 -0.73
C GLU A 261 8.00 33.99 -1.61
#